data_AF-A0A8B7PIW5-F1
#
_entry.id   AF-A0A8B7PIW5-F1
#
_cell.length_a   1.000
_cell.length_b   1.000
_cell.length_c   1.000
_cell.angle_alpha   90.00
_cell.angle_beta   90.00
_cell.angle_gamma   90.00
#
_symmetry.space_group_name_H-M   'P 1'
#
loop_
_entity.id
_entity.type
_entity.pdbx_description
1 polymer ?
#
loop_
_entity_poly.entity_id
_entity_poly.type
_entity_poly.pdbx_seq_one_letter_code
_entity_poly.pdbx_strand_id
1 'polypeptide(L)'
;MGLTLNIRSLCSLPGILKIIQIILALIAIALLRRYNLEFDRGSLLGANDDYRDRQLTGTIAIGASLLISIPLLVGYVFFDAASSLLEALFCFTACTMNIAGGALAIETYKDLNHKDEAVQAGLGMGSMMILNALAYLIDGVTGSIRSSK
;
A
#
# COMPACT_ATOMS: atom_id res chain seq x y z
N MET A 1 -23.44 -16.62 14.93
CA MET A 1 -22.09 -17.20 15.12
C MET A 1 -21.34 -16.25 16.02
N GLY A 2 -20.90 -16.70 17.21
CA GLY A 2 -20.26 -15.82 18.18
C GLY A 2 -18.90 -15.33 17.67
N LEU A 3 -18.58 -14.04 17.89
CA LEU A 3 -17.25 -13.50 17.63
C LEU A 3 -16.27 -14.18 18.59
N THR A 4 -15.51 -15.16 18.12
CA THR A 4 -14.38 -15.73 18.86
C THR A 4 -13.11 -15.03 18.41
N LEU A 5 -12.52 -14.20 19.28
CA LEU A 5 -11.23 -13.55 19.03
C LEU A 5 -10.12 -14.60 18.95
N ASN A 6 -9.69 -14.94 17.73
CA ASN A 6 -8.61 -15.90 17.53
C ASN A 6 -7.26 -15.16 17.39
N ILE A 7 -6.65 -14.78 18.51
CA ILE A 7 -5.35 -14.07 18.55
C ILE A 7 -4.23 -14.89 17.86
N ARG A 8 -4.37 -16.23 17.82
CA ARG A 8 -3.41 -17.11 17.14
C ARG A 8 -3.37 -16.89 15.62
N SER A 9 -4.45 -16.37 15.03
CA SER A 9 -4.51 -16.00 13.61
C SER A 9 -3.60 -14.81 13.29
N LEU A 10 -3.36 -13.90 14.23
CA LEU A 10 -2.47 -12.74 14.06
C LEU A 10 -0.99 -13.15 13.97
N CYS A 11 -0.62 -14.24 14.65
CA CYS A 11 0.73 -14.83 14.56
C CYS A 11 0.90 -15.81 13.39
N SER A 12 -0.11 -15.93 12.52
CA SER A 12 0.03 -16.69 11.27
C SER A 12 0.72 -15.84 10.20
N LEU A 13 1.40 -16.49 9.25
CA LEU A 13 2.09 -15.82 8.14
C LEU A 13 1.22 -14.74 7.43
N PRO A 14 -0.05 -15.01 7.03
CA PRO A 14 -0.89 -13.99 6.41
C PRO A 14 -1.31 -12.86 7.37
N GLY A 15 -1.50 -13.18 8.67
CA GLY A 15 -1.78 -12.16 9.69
C GLY A 15 -0.62 -11.17 9.86
N ILE A 16 0.61 -11.69 9.94
CA ILE A 16 1.82 -10.87 10.04
C ILE A 16 2.02 -10.02 8.78
N LEU A 17 1.80 -10.59 7.59
CA LEU A 17 1.91 -9.85 6.32
C LEU A 17 0.94 -8.67 6.27
N LYS A 18 -0.32 -8.84 6.69
CA LYS A 18 -1.29 -7.74 6.77
C LYS A 18 -0.89 -6.66 7.76
N ILE A 19 -0.34 -7.05 8.91
CA ILE A 19 0.17 -6.08 9.90
C ILE A 19 1.32 -5.26 9.29
N ILE A 20 2.26 -5.91 8.60
CA ILE A 20 3.36 -5.23 7.91
C ILE A 20 2.83 -4.28 6.84
N GLN A 21 1.87 -4.72 6.02
CA GLN A 21 1.26 -3.88 4.97
C GLN A 21 0.59 -2.63 5.55
N ILE A 22 -0.10 -2.77 6.69
CA ILE A 22 -0.74 -1.65 7.40
C ILE A 22 0.31 -0.69 7.96
N ILE A 23 1.38 -1.20 8.58
CA ILE A 23 2.46 -0.37 9.12
C ILE A 23 3.14 0.43 8.01
N LEU A 24 3.47 -0.22 6.88
CA LEU A 24 4.08 0.45 5.74
C LEU A 24 3.17 1.54 5.16
N ALA A 25 1.87 1.27 5.03
CA ALA A 25 0.90 2.26 4.58
C ALA A 25 0.78 3.44 5.55
N LEU A 26 0.80 3.20 6.87
CA LEU A 26 0.79 4.27 7.88
C LEU A 26 2.05 5.12 7.83
N ILE A 27 3.22 4.52 7.62
CA ILE A 27 4.48 5.26 7.43
C ILE A 27 4.38 6.15 6.18
N ALA A 28 3.87 5.62 5.06
CA ALA A 28 3.67 6.40 3.85
C ALA A 28 2.74 7.60 4.07
N ILE A 29 1.63 7.42 4.80
CA ILE A 29 0.73 8.53 5.17
C ILE A 29 1.43 9.54 6.09
N ALA A 30 2.19 9.06 7.07
CA ALA A 30 2.91 9.93 8.00
C ALA A 30 3.95 10.79 7.27
N LEU A 31 4.69 10.21 6.32
CA LEU A 31 5.63 10.94 5.46
C LEU A 31 4.89 11.96 4.59
N LEU A 32 3.78 11.57 3.96
CA LEU A 32 2.97 12.44 3.11
C LEU A 32 2.51 13.67 3.88
N ARG A 33 1.96 13.46 5.07
CA ARG A 33 1.40 14.53 5.90
C ARG A 33 2.48 15.39 6.56
N ARG A 34 3.61 14.80 6.97
CA ARG A 34 4.68 15.53 7.68
C ARG A 34 5.49 16.41 6.73
N TYR A 35 5.81 15.91 5.54
CA TYR A 35 6.63 16.63 4.56
C TYR A 35 5.80 17.32 3.47
N ASN A 36 4.46 17.30 3.62
CA ASN A 36 3.49 17.83 2.66
C ASN A 36 3.85 17.44 1.22
N LEU A 37 4.04 16.14 1.03
CA LEU A 37 4.58 15.58 -0.21
C LEU A 37 3.51 15.62 -1.30
N GLU A 38 3.96 15.99 -2.48
CA GLU A 38 3.17 16.09 -3.69
C GLU A 38 3.71 15.02 -4.65
N PHE A 39 2.83 14.16 -5.13
CA PHE A 39 3.11 13.22 -6.22
C PHE A 39 3.21 13.92 -7.57
N ASP A 40 3.01 15.23 -7.59
CA ASP A 40 3.16 16.08 -8.75
C ASP A 40 3.79 17.42 -8.33
N ARG A 41 5.02 17.67 -8.77
CA ARG A 41 5.70 18.96 -8.65
C ARG A 41 5.99 19.48 -10.05
N GLY A 42 4.94 19.94 -10.72
CA GLY A 42 4.99 20.75 -11.94
C GLY A 42 6.01 20.28 -12.97
N SER A 43 5.58 19.44 -13.92
CA SER A 43 6.26 19.35 -15.22
C SER A 43 6.46 20.77 -15.76
N LEU A 44 7.73 21.15 -15.98
CA LEU A 44 8.15 22.44 -16.54
C LEU A 44 7.52 22.71 -17.95
N LEU A 45 6.77 21.75 -18.52
CA LEU A 45 6.33 21.73 -19.92
C LEU A 45 4.90 21.19 -20.16
N GLY A 46 3.93 21.29 -19.23
CA GLY A 46 2.63 20.63 -19.50
C GLY A 46 1.39 21.16 -18.80
N ALA A 47 0.89 22.33 -19.18
CA ALA A 47 -0.35 22.90 -18.65
C ALA A 47 -1.59 21.96 -18.75
N ASN A 48 -2.40 21.98 -17.68
CA ASN A 48 -3.83 21.62 -17.57
C ASN A 48 -4.21 20.13 -17.30
N ASP A 49 -5.05 19.94 -16.28
CA ASP A 49 -5.76 18.74 -15.78
C ASP A 49 -4.97 17.48 -15.33
N ASP A 50 -3.89 17.09 -16.00
CA ASP A 50 -3.14 15.84 -15.72
C ASP A 50 -2.47 15.82 -14.32
N TYR A 51 -2.22 17.02 -13.79
CA TYR A 51 -1.61 17.27 -12.48
C TYR A 51 -2.45 16.79 -11.29
N ARG A 52 -3.77 17.01 -11.35
CA ARG A 52 -4.67 16.61 -10.26
C ARG A 52 -4.84 15.09 -10.24
N ASP A 53 -4.82 14.46 -11.40
CA ASP A 53 -5.01 13.02 -11.53
C ASP A 53 -3.82 12.23 -10.97
N ARG A 54 -2.58 12.71 -11.16
CA ARG A 54 -1.38 12.09 -10.53
C ARG A 54 -1.39 12.21 -9.01
N GLN A 55 -1.73 13.39 -8.48
CA GLN A 55 -1.84 13.62 -7.03
C GLN A 55 -2.95 12.75 -6.40
N LEU A 56 -4.11 12.67 -7.06
CA LEU A 56 -5.23 11.85 -6.62
C LEU A 56 -4.87 10.36 -6.69
N THR A 57 -4.21 9.91 -7.76
CA THR A 57 -3.79 8.52 -7.92
C THR A 57 -2.82 8.08 -6.81
N GLY A 58 -1.81 8.89 -6.50
CA GLY A 58 -0.86 8.58 -5.41
C GLY A 58 -1.53 8.54 -4.03
N THR A 59 -2.42 9.50 -3.76
CA THR A 59 -3.16 9.56 -2.48
C THR A 59 -4.14 8.40 -2.33
N ILE A 60 -4.88 8.08 -3.40
CA ILE A 60 -5.83 6.95 -3.44
C ILE A 60 -5.08 5.63 -3.32
N ALA A 61 -3.90 5.47 -3.91
CA ALA A 61 -3.09 4.26 -3.79
C ALA A 61 -2.71 3.96 -2.32
N ILE A 62 -2.28 4.98 -1.57
CA ILE A 62 -1.96 4.84 -0.16
C ILE A 62 -3.22 4.55 0.66
N GLY A 63 -4.32 5.27 0.39
CA GLY A 63 -5.59 5.08 1.09
C GLY A 63 -6.22 3.70 0.85
N ALA A 64 -6.18 3.22 -0.39
CA ALA A 64 -6.69 1.91 -0.79
C ALA A 64 -5.97 0.77 -0.08
N SER A 65 -4.66 0.92 0.16
CA SER A 65 -3.86 -0.04 0.93
C SER A 65 -4.44 -0.27 2.33
N LEU A 66 -4.76 0.79 3.06
CA LEU A 66 -5.39 0.66 4.38
C LEU A 66 -6.82 0.13 4.30
N LEU A 67 -7.58 0.60 3.31
CA LEU A 67 -8.98 0.22 3.12
C LEU A 67 -9.12 -1.27 2.77
N ILE A 68 -8.10 -1.87 2.15
CA ILE A 68 -8.07 -3.29 1.81
C ILE A 68 -7.49 -4.14 2.97
N SER A 69 -6.36 -3.76 3.55
CA SER A 69 -5.71 -4.60 4.57
C SER A 69 -6.45 -4.63 5.90
N ILE A 70 -7.12 -3.55 6.32
CA ILE A 70 -7.83 -3.52 7.61
C ILE A 70 -9.03 -4.48 7.60
N PRO A 71 -9.96 -4.45 6.62
CA PRO A 71 -11.07 -5.40 6.57
C PRO A 71 -10.59 -6.85 6.38
N LEU A 72 -9.53 -7.08 5.61
CA LEU A 72 -8.96 -8.43 5.50
C LEU A 72 -8.41 -8.92 6.84
N LEU A 73 -7.71 -8.08 7.60
CA LEU A 73 -7.22 -8.44 8.93
C LEU A 73 -8.38 -8.73 9.90
N VAL A 74 -9.43 -7.91 9.89
CA VAL A 74 -10.67 -8.15 10.66
C VAL A 74 -11.30 -9.48 10.23
N GLY A 75 -11.35 -9.76 8.92
CA GLY A 75 -11.76 -11.03 8.36
C GLY A 75 -11.01 -12.20 8.99
N TYR A 76 -9.67 -12.14 9.04
CA TYR A 76 -8.84 -13.19 9.65
C TYR A 76 -9.06 -13.37 11.16
N VAL A 77 -9.35 -12.29 11.88
CA VAL A 77 -9.50 -12.31 13.34
C VAL A 77 -10.87 -12.85 13.78
N PHE A 78 -11.93 -12.54 13.02
CA PHE A 78 -13.31 -12.81 13.42
C PHE A 78 -14.02 -13.88 12.58
N PHE A 79 -13.54 -14.16 11.36
CA PHE A 79 -14.13 -15.13 10.46
C PHE A 79 -13.09 -16.16 10.04
N ASP A 80 -13.47 -17.43 10.06
CA ASP A 80 -12.59 -18.53 9.64
C ASP A 80 -12.49 -18.50 8.10
N ALA A 81 -11.52 -17.72 7.61
CA ALA A 81 -11.15 -17.46 6.21
C ALA A 81 -12.15 -16.64 5.35
N ALA A 82 -11.67 -15.51 4.83
CA ALA A 82 -12.21 -14.95 3.59
C ALA A 82 -11.91 -15.90 2.42
N SER A 83 -12.74 -15.89 1.37
CA SER A 83 -12.45 -16.67 0.15
C SER A 83 -11.05 -16.32 -0.36
N SER A 84 -10.20 -17.34 -0.49
CA SER A 84 -8.81 -17.26 -0.94
C SER A 84 -8.64 -16.54 -2.29
N LEU A 85 -9.60 -16.72 -3.20
CA LEU A 85 -9.65 -16.03 -4.49
C LEU A 85 -9.88 -14.54 -4.30
N LEU A 86 -10.84 -14.18 -3.45
CA LEU A 86 -11.19 -12.78 -3.18
C LEU A 86 -10.03 -12.06 -2.49
N GLU A 87 -9.37 -12.72 -1.55
CA GLU A 87 -8.16 -12.19 -0.92
C GLU A 87 -7.03 -11.97 -1.96
N ALA A 88 -6.77 -12.95 -2.83
CA ALA A 88 -5.76 -12.81 -3.87
C ALA A 88 -6.06 -11.63 -4.82
N LEU A 89 -7.33 -11.43 -5.22
CA LEU A 89 -7.75 -10.32 -6.06
C LEU A 89 -7.56 -8.96 -5.37
N PHE A 90 -7.92 -8.86 -4.08
CA PHE A 90 -7.71 -7.64 -3.30
C PHE A 90 -6.23 -7.33 -3.11
N CYS A 91 -5.41 -8.33 -2.79
CA CYS A 91 -3.97 -8.18 -2.68
C CYS A 91 -3.34 -7.78 -4.02
N PHE A 92 -3.78 -8.36 -5.14
CA PHE A 92 -3.29 -7.98 -6.46
C PHE A 92 -3.65 -6.53 -6.82
N THR A 93 -4.88 -6.12 -6.54
CA THR A 93 -5.33 -4.74 -6.75
C THR A 93 -4.49 -3.77 -5.91
N ALA A 94 -4.33 -4.03 -4.62
CA ALA A 94 -3.49 -3.23 -3.73
C ALA A 94 -2.02 -3.19 -4.19
N CYS A 95 -1.49 -4.31 -4.69
CA CYS A 95 -0.15 -4.38 -5.26
C CYS A 95 0.01 -3.43 -6.45
N THR A 96 -0.86 -3.52 -7.46
CA THR A 96 -0.79 -2.66 -8.65
C THR A 96 -0.91 -1.17 -8.31
N MET A 97 -1.79 -0.81 -7.37
CA MET A 97 -1.95 0.56 -6.91
C MET A 97 -0.70 1.08 -6.17
N ASN A 98 -0.10 0.27 -5.30
CA ASN A 98 1.14 0.64 -4.62
C ASN A 98 2.32 0.78 -5.58
N ILE A 99 2.41 -0.06 -6.62
CA ILE A 99 3.43 0.09 -7.67
C ILE A 99 3.24 1.41 -8.41
N ALA A 100 2.00 1.71 -8.84
CA ALA A 100 1.70 2.95 -9.55
C ALA A 100 2.01 4.19 -8.69
N GLY A 101 1.53 4.24 -7.44
CA GLY A 101 1.79 5.36 -6.55
C GLY A 101 3.27 5.48 -6.16
N GLY A 102 3.96 4.36 -5.94
CA GLY A 102 5.39 4.35 -5.64
C GLY A 102 6.25 4.80 -6.81
N ALA A 103 5.92 4.35 -8.04
CA ALA A 103 6.60 4.77 -9.26
C ALA A 103 6.42 6.27 -9.51
N LEU A 104 5.20 6.79 -9.34
CA LEU A 104 4.91 8.22 -9.44
C LEU A 104 5.69 9.05 -8.42
N ALA A 105 5.74 8.61 -7.15
CA ALA A 105 6.54 9.28 -6.13
C ALA A 105 8.04 9.29 -6.51
N ILE A 106 8.58 8.16 -6.95
CA ILE A 106 10.00 8.10 -7.35
C ILE A 106 10.25 9.01 -8.56
N GLU A 107 9.39 8.97 -9.57
CA GLU A 107 9.51 9.81 -10.76
C GLU A 107 9.52 11.31 -10.41
N THR A 108 8.65 11.73 -9.50
CA THR A 108 8.54 13.14 -9.08
C THR A 108 9.76 13.62 -8.27
N TYR A 109 10.40 12.75 -7.50
CA TYR A 109 11.46 13.14 -6.57
C TYR A 109 12.88 12.73 -7.01
N LYS A 110 13.06 11.82 -7.98
CA LYS A 110 14.38 11.26 -8.36
C LYS A 110 15.35 12.26 -8.96
N ASP A 111 14.85 13.30 -9.65
CA ASP A 111 15.70 14.27 -10.36
C ASP A 111 15.87 15.56 -9.54
N LEU A 112 15.29 15.62 -8.34
CA LEU A 112 15.35 16.78 -7.45
C LEU A 112 16.61 16.77 -6.58
N ASN A 113 16.86 17.89 -5.90
CA ASN A 113 18.01 18.04 -5.04
C ASN A 113 17.90 17.12 -3.82
N HIS A 114 18.73 16.06 -3.78
CA HIS A 114 18.74 15.05 -2.72
C HIS A 114 19.24 15.58 -1.37
N LYS A 115 19.70 16.83 -1.29
CA LYS A 115 20.04 17.47 -0.01
C LYS A 115 18.80 18.00 0.73
N ASP A 116 17.65 18.08 0.07
CA ASP A 116 16.38 18.46 0.68
C ASP A 116 15.76 17.25 1.38
N GLU A 117 15.44 17.39 2.67
CA GLU A 117 14.80 16.35 3.48
C GLU A 117 13.44 15.93 2.91
N ALA A 118 12.69 16.85 2.29
CA ALA A 118 11.41 16.53 1.67
C ALA A 118 11.58 15.63 0.44
N VAL A 119 12.64 15.83 -0.33
CA VAL A 119 12.96 14.99 -1.51
C VAL A 119 13.35 13.59 -1.07
N GLN A 120 14.18 13.47 -0.03
CA GLN A 120 14.53 12.17 0.55
C GLN A 120 13.31 11.45 1.12
N ALA A 121 12.41 12.18 1.79
CA ALA A 121 11.16 11.63 2.31
C ALA A 121 10.22 11.16 1.19
N GLY A 122 10.14 11.89 0.07
CA GLY A 122 9.38 11.50 -1.13
C GLY A 122 9.90 10.22 -1.78
N LEU A 123 11.22 10.12 -1.98
CA LEU A 123 11.87 8.90 -2.46
C LEU A 123 11.71 7.72 -1.48
N GLY A 124 11.81 8.00 -0.18
CA GLY A 124 11.59 7.03 0.88
C GLY A 124 10.15 6.50 0.87
N MET A 125 9.16 7.38 0.73
CA MET A 125 7.76 6.98 0.58
C MET A 125 7.56 6.11 -0.66
N GLY A 126 8.07 6.54 -1.82
CA GLY A 126 7.95 5.75 -3.05
C GLY A 126 8.53 4.35 -2.89
N SER A 127 9.73 4.25 -2.29
CA SER A 127 10.37 2.97 -1.98
C SER A 127 9.55 2.11 -1.01
N MET A 128 8.96 2.72 0.03
CA MET A 128 8.08 2.02 0.97
C MET A 128 6.81 1.50 0.30
N MET A 129 6.23 2.24 -0.64
CA MET A 129 5.08 1.77 -1.43
C MET A 129 5.46 0.57 -2.32
N ILE A 130 6.63 0.60 -2.97
CA ILE A 130 7.11 -0.56 -3.74
C ILE A 130 7.32 -1.79 -2.83
N LEU A 131 7.92 -1.61 -1.65
CA LEU A 131 8.05 -2.69 -0.67
C LEU A 131 6.68 -3.22 -0.21
N ASN A 132 5.72 -2.33 -0.02
CA ASN A 132 4.36 -2.70 0.34
C ASN A 132 3.68 -3.53 -0.78
N ALA A 133 3.88 -3.15 -2.04
CA ALA A 133 3.39 -3.92 -3.18
C ALA A 133 3.95 -5.34 -3.21
N LEU A 134 5.25 -5.52 -2.92
CA LEU A 134 5.86 -6.84 -2.81
C LEU A 134 5.23 -7.66 -1.69
N ALA A 135 4.96 -7.05 -0.53
CA ALA A 135 4.27 -7.72 0.57
C ALA A 135 2.85 -8.17 0.17
N TYR A 136 2.10 -7.36 -0.57
CA TYR A 136 0.79 -7.75 -1.12
C TYR A 136 0.90 -8.89 -2.14
N LEU A 137 1.93 -8.88 -2.99
CA LEU A 137 2.13 -9.94 -3.98
C LEU A 137 2.42 -11.28 -3.29
N ILE A 138 3.28 -11.29 -2.25
CA ILE A 138 3.56 -12.48 -1.46
C ILE A 138 2.30 -12.96 -0.74
N ASP A 139 1.51 -12.06 -0.16
CA ASP A 139 0.23 -12.38 0.51
C ASP A 139 -0.79 -12.99 -0.47
N GLY A 140 -0.94 -12.41 -1.67
CA GLY A 140 -1.84 -12.94 -2.69
C GLY A 140 -1.43 -14.32 -3.23
N VAL A 141 -0.12 -14.56 -3.39
CA VAL A 141 0.41 -15.87 -3.81
C VAL A 141 0.27 -16.91 -2.69
N THR A 142 0.57 -16.55 -1.44
CA THR A 142 0.44 -17.50 -0.32
C THR A 142 -1.02 -17.81 0.02
N GLY A 143 -1.92 -16.83 -0.09
CA GLY A 143 -3.38 -17.02 0.08
C GLY A 143 -3.98 -17.94 -1.00
N SER A 144 -3.53 -17.83 -2.25
CA SER A 144 -3.99 -18.71 -3.33
C SER A 144 -3.47 -20.15 -3.20
N ILE A 145 -2.22 -20.35 -2.78
CA ILE A 145 -1.64 -21.69 -2.53
C ILE A 145 -2.42 -22.45 -1.44
N ARG A 146 -2.91 -21.75 -0.41
CA ARG A 146 -3.74 -22.36 0.66
C ARG A 146 -5.10 -22.84 0.15
N SER A 147 -5.61 -22.29 -0.96
CA SER A 147 -6.87 -22.71 -1.57
C SER A 147 -6.80 -24.03 -2.34
N SER A 148 -5.59 -24.45 -2.72
CA SER A 148 -5.37 -25.61 -3.58
C SER A 148 -5.04 -26.89 -2.80
N LYS A 149 -5.03 -26.83 -1.47
CA LYS A 149 -4.89 -27.98 -0.56
C LYS A 149 -6.17 -28.16 0.22
#